data_AF-A0A536U106-F1
#
_entry.id   AF-A0A536U106-F1
#
_cell.length_a   1.000
_cell.length_b   1.000
_cell.length_c   1.000
_cell.angle_alpha   90.00
_cell.angle_beta   90.00
_cell.angle_gamma   90.00
#
_symmetry.space_group_name_H-M   'P 1'
#
loop_
_entity.id
_entity.type
_entity.pdbx_description
1 polymer ?
#
loop_
_entity_poly.entity_id
_entity_poly.type
_entity_poly.pdbx_seq_one_letter_code
_entity_poly.pdbx_strand_id
1 'polypeptide(L)'
;LSVNDRCVLRVGSETRQWQEGKTLVFCDAVEHEAWNSGETERVVLLLDFRNPEFRRKLLNPDLTPEMEQYIRSQWRDLSAKEKLHYWLWRAMNVRRNA
;
A
#
# COMPACT_ATOMS: atom_id res chain seq x y z
N LEU A 1 7.99 -12.52 19.23
CA LEU A 1 8.17 -11.15 18.69
C LEU A 1 8.54 -10.28 19.88
N SER A 2 9.53 -9.38 19.76
CA SER A 2 10.07 -8.61 20.88
C SER A 2 10.16 -7.14 20.48
N VAL A 3 9.59 -6.25 21.28
CA VAL A 3 9.61 -4.80 21.05
C VAL A 3 9.79 -4.07 22.37
N ASN A 4 10.57 -2.98 22.38
CA ASN A 4 10.76 -2.13 23.56
C ASN A 4 9.97 -0.82 23.43
N ASP A 5 9.87 -0.09 24.53
CA ASP A 5 9.15 1.18 24.65
C ASP A 5 9.79 2.34 23.85
N ARG A 6 10.99 2.16 23.31
CA ARG A 6 11.67 3.15 22.46
C ARG A 6 11.56 2.85 20.96
N CYS A 7 10.70 1.91 20.60
CA CYS A 7 10.38 1.58 19.21
C CYS A 7 9.12 2.32 18.75
N VAL A 8 9.26 3.23 17.79
CA VAL A 8 8.15 4.03 17.26
C VAL A 8 8.06 3.95 15.73
N LEU A 9 6.87 4.16 15.20
CA LEU A 9 6.54 4.25 13.79
C LEU A 9 5.72 5.52 13.55
N ARG A 10 6.21 6.41 12.69
CA ARG A 10 5.42 7.52 12.13
C ARG A 10 4.85 7.10 10.79
N VAL A 11 3.58 7.41 10.56
CA VAL A 11 2.90 7.24 9.27
C VAL A 11 2.13 8.53 8.98
N GLY A 12 2.56 9.27 7.96
CA GLY A 12 2.08 10.63 7.72
C GLY A 12 2.33 11.53 8.94
N SER A 13 1.25 12.05 9.52
CA SER A 13 1.28 12.92 10.71
C SER A 13 1.09 12.19 12.04
N GLU A 14 0.87 10.87 12.03
CA GLU A 14 0.63 10.10 13.26
C GLU A 14 1.86 9.30 13.67
N THR A 15 2.25 9.41 14.94
CA THR A 15 3.33 8.60 15.53
C THR A 15 2.74 7.64 16.55
N ARG A 16 3.07 6.35 16.41
CA ARG A 16 2.58 5.26 17.26
C ARG A 16 3.75 4.43 17.77
N GLN A 17 3.60 3.86 18.97
CA GLN A 17 4.60 3.01 19.60
C GLN A 17 4.27 1.54 19.34
N TRP A 18 5.32 0.73 19.14
CA TRP A 18 5.16 -0.73 19.11
C TRP A 18 4.91 -1.25 20.53
N GLN A 19 3.96 -2.17 20.67
CA GLN A 19 3.65 -2.81 21.96
C GLN A 19 3.60 -4.33 21.75
N GLU A 20 4.22 -5.07 22.66
CA GLU A 20 4.25 -6.53 22.58
C GLU A 20 2.83 -7.11 22.65
N GLY A 21 2.56 -8.10 21.79
CA GLY A 21 1.24 -8.73 21.68
C GLY A 21 0.15 -7.84 21.08
N LYS A 22 0.48 -6.65 20.58
CA LYS A 22 -0.47 -5.74 19.90
C LYS A 22 -0.17 -5.63 18.41
N THR A 23 -1.21 -5.32 17.65
CA THR A 23 -1.13 -5.12 16.20
C THR A 23 -1.24 -3.63 15.86
N LEU A 24 -0.37 -3.17 14.95
CA LEU A 24 -0.51 -1.88 14.28
C LEU A 24 -0.88 -2.13 12.82
N VAL A 25 -1.95 -1.50 12.36
CA VAL A 25 -2.37 -1.51 10.96
C VAL A 25 -2.19 -0.11 10.40
N PHE A 26 -1.51 -0.02 9.25
CA PHE A 26 -1.27 1.22 8.52
C PHE A 26 -1.15 0.95 7.02
N CYS A 27 -1.16 2.02 6.22
CA CYS A 27 -0.93 1.97 4.78
C CYS A 27 0.54 2.29 4.51
N ASP A 28 1.30 1.32 4.00
CA ASP A 28 2.73 1.45 3.71
C ASP A 28 3.02 2.39 2.53
N ALA A 29 2.04 2.66 1.67
CA ALA A 29 2.15 3.66 0.61
C ALA A 29 2.13 5.11 1.13
N VAL A 30 1.77 5.35 2.40
CA VAL A 30 1.90 6.66 3.05
C VAL A 30 3.33 6.80 3.55
N GLU A 31 3.93 7.99 3.42
CA GLU A 31 5.28 8.26 3.94
C GLU A 31 5.37 7.85 5.42
N HIS A 32 6.35 7.00 5.72
CA HIS A 32 6.50 6.43 7.03
C HIS A 32 7.97 6.29 7.42
N GLU A 33 8.22 6.34 8.72
CA GLU A 33 9.55 6.27 9.30
C GLU A 33 9.53 5.47 10.60
N ALA A 34 10.49 4.57 10.77
CA ALA A 34 10.57 3.69 11.91
C ALA A 34 11.88 3.93 12.67
N TRP A 35 11.79 4.19 13.97
CA TRP A 35 12.95 4.39 14.83
C TRP A 35 13.05 3.27 15.87
N ASN A 36 14.28 2.84 16.14
CA ASN A 36 14.63 1.98 17.27
C ASN A 36 15.73 2.68 18.07
N SER A 37 15.36 3.35 19.16
CA SER A 37 16.29 4.08 20.03
C SER A 37 16.57 3.34 21.35
N GLY A 38 16.19 2.07 21.43
CA GLY A 38 16.50 1.20 22.56
C GLY A 38 17.81 0.44 22.40
N GLU A 39 18.26 -0.19 23.49
CA GLU A 39 19.49 -0.99 23.52
C GLU A 39 19.27 -2.44 23.05
N THR A 40 18.01 -2.81 22.79
CA THR A 40 17.61 -4.16 22.41
C THR A 40 17.05 -4.20 20.98
N GLU A 41 17.16 -5.37 20.36
CA GLU A 41 16.63 -5.61 19.03
C GLU A 41 15.08 -5.57 19.02
N ARG A 42 14.54 -5.01 17.93
CA ARG A 42 13.10 -4.98 17.66
C ARG A 42 12.74 -6.01 16.60
N VAL A 43 12.04 -7.06 17.00
CA VAL A 43 11.54 -8.12 16.12
C VAL A 43 10.02 -8.03 15.99
N VAL A 44 9.55 -7.60 14.81
CA VAL A 44 8.13 -7.50 14.45
C VAL A 44 7.76 -8.53 13.37
N LEU A 45 6.51 -8.99 13.38
CA LEU A 45 5.95 -9.74 12.25
C LEU A 45 5.25 -8.73 11.33
N LEU A 46 5.79 -8.56 10.13
CA LEU A 46 5.18 -7.75 9.09
C LEU A 46 4.30 -8.65 8.21
N LEU A 47 3.03 -8.29 8.07
CA LEU A 47 2.07 -9.00 7.21
C LEU A 47 1.42 -8.00 6.27
N ASP A 48 1.60 -8.21 4.97
CA ASP A 48 0.94 -7.43 3.94
C ASP A 48 -0.32 -8.14 3.49
N PHE A 49 -1.42 -7.40 3.43
CA PHE A 49 -2.69 -7.88 2.90
C PHE A 49 -3.29 -6.84 1.97
N ARG A 50 -4.09 -7.31 1.01
CA ARG A 50 -4.74 -6.44 0.03
C ARG A 50 -5.67 -5.47 0.76
N ASN A 51 -5.50 -4.17 0.52
CA ASN A 51 -6.42 -3.16 1.06
C ASN A 51 -7.86 -3.49 0.57
N PRO A 52 -8.82 -3.72 1.49
CA PRO A 52 -10.18 -4.11 1.13
C PRO A 52 -10.91 -3.03 0.31
N GLU A 53 -10.52 -1.77 0.50
CA GLU A 53 -11.07 -0.60 -0.19
C GLU A 53 -10.35 -0.28 -1.52
N PHE A 54 -9.35 -1.08 -1.95
CA PHE A 54 -8.56 -0.85 -3.16
C PHE A 54 -9.37 -0.93 -4.48
N ARG A 55 -10.67 -1.21 -4.42
CA ARG A 55 -11.57 -1.31 -5.58
C ARG A 55 -11.72 -0.01 -6.39
N ARG A 56 -11.15 1.13 -5.96
CA ARG A 56 -11.49 2.46 -6.48
C ARG A 56 -10.40 3.29 -7.17
N LYS A 57 -9.19 2.76 -7.42
CA LYS A 57 -8.10 3.55 -8.04
C LYS A 57 -7.53 3.00 -9.35
N LEU A 58 -8.37 2.38 -10.20
CA LEU A 58 -8.00 2.12 -11.61
C LEU A 58 -7.98 3.39 -12.49
N LEU A 59 -8.25 4.56 -11.91
CA LEU A 59 -8.34 5.85 -12.61
C LEU A 59 -7.23 6.82 -12.19
N ASN A 60 -6.01 6.34 -11.98
CA ASN A 60 -4.86 7.24 -11.83
C ASN A 60 -4.45 7.72 -13.24
N PRO A 61 -4.45 9.03 -13.56
CA PRO A 61 -3.92 9.52 -14.83
C PRO A 61 -2.43 9.22 -15.02
N ASP A 62 -1.67 9.09 -13.92
CA ASP A 62 -0.23 8.85 -13.91
C ASP A 62 0.10 7.38 -13.64
N LEU A 63 -0.58 6.49 -14.36
CA LEU A 63 -0.39 5.05 -14.20
C LEU A 63 0.95 4.66 -14.85
N THR A 64 1.93 4.26 -14.04
CA THR A 64 3.24 3.84 -14.55
C THR A 64 3.16 2.49 -15.25
N PRO A 65 4.11 2.13 -16.14
CA PRO A 65 4.16 0.81 -16.77
C PRO A 65 4.17 -0.34 -15.75
N GLU A 66 4.84 -0.17 -14.62
CA GLU A 66 4.91 -1.16 -13.54
C GLU A 66 3.54 -1.35 -12.88
N MET A 67 2.81 -0.25 -12.66
CA MET A 67 1.43 -0.31 -12.17
C MET A 67 0.48 -0.97 -13.18
N GLU A 68 0.65 -0.70 -14.48
CA GLU A 68 -0.14 -1.38 -15.53
C GLU A 68 0.13 -2.89 -15.51
N GLN A 69 1.40 -3.29 -15.41
CA GLN A 69 1.78 -4.70 -15.32
C GLN A 69 1.17 -5.36 -14.09
N TYR A 70 1.19 -4.69 -12.93
CA TYR A 70 0.53 -5.17 -11.72
C TYR A 70 -0.97 -5.37 -11.94
N ILE A 71 -1.69 -4.38 -12.49
CA ILE A 71 -3.12 -4.49 -12.79
C ILE A 71 -3.39 -5.66 -13.75
N ARG A 72 -2.55 -5.85 -14.77
CA ARG A 72 -2.64 -6.98 -15.70
C ARG A 72 -2.40 -8.33 -15.00
N SER A 73 -1.49 -8.40 -14.05
CA SER A 73 -1.27 -9.62 -13.25
C SER A 73 -2.53 -10.04 -12.48
N GLN A 74 -3.32 -9.07 -12.03
CA GLN A 74 -4.55 -9.27 -11.27
C GLN A 74 -5.80 -9.42 -12.16
N TRP A 75 -5.64 -9.45 -13.50
CA TRP A 75 -6.75 -9.37 -14.46
C TRP A 75 -7.83 -10.44 -14.27
N ARG A 76 -7.43 -11.63 -13.82
CA ARG A 76 -8.36 -12.74 -13.56
C ARG A 76 -9.33 -12.41 -12.42
N ASP A 77 -8.87 -11.68 -11.41
CA ASP A 77 -9.62 -11.39 -10.19
C ASP A 77 -10.44 -10.09 -10.29
N LEU A 78 -10.30 -9.34 -11.40
CA LEU A 78 -11.09 -8.14 -11.65
C LEU A 78 -12.52 -8.49 -12.09
N SER A 79 -13.48 -7.78 -11.49
CA SER A 79 -14.89 -7.79 -11.92
C SER A 79 -15.06 -7.19 -13.32
N ALA A 80 -16.20 -7.48 -13.96
CA ALA A 80 -16.52 -6.93 -15.27
C ALA A 80 -16.51 -5.38 -15.29
N LYS A 81 -17.00 -4.75 -14.21
CA LYS A 81 -17.01 -3.29 -14.04
C LYS A 81 -15.60 -2.69 -13.98
N GLU A 82 -14.66 -3.37 -13.33
CA GLU A 82 -13.25 -2.94 -13.23
C GLU A 82 -12.53 -3.08 -14.57
N LYS A 83 -12.75 -4.18 -15.29
CA LYS A 83 -12.23 -4.39 -16.65
C LYS A 83 -12.72 -3.32 -17.62
N LEU A 84 -14.01 -2.98 -17.56
CA LEU A 84 -14.61 -1.92 -18.39
C LEU A 84 -13.99 -0.55 -18.07
N HIS A 85 -13.84 -0.20 -16.79
CA HIS A 85 -13.19 1.05 -16.39
C HIS A 85 -11.75 1.15 -16.89
N TYR A 86 -10.96 0.08 -16.77
CA TYR A 86 -9.59 0.05 -17.29
C TYR A 86 -9.55 0.28 -18.80
N TRP A 87 -10.43 -0.37 -19.57
CA TRP A 87 -10.52 -0.18 -21.01
C TRP A 87 -10.88 1.25 -21.41
N LEU A 88 -11.87 1.85 -20.73
CA LEU A 88 -12.25 3.25 -20.94
C LEU A 88 -11.09 4.19 -20.63
N TRP A 89 -10.41 3.99 -19.49
CA TRP A 89 -9.22 4.77 -19.11
C TRP A 89 -8.11 4.65 -20.16
N ARG A 90 -7.81 3.43 -20.62
CA ARG A 90 -6.75 3.18 -21.61
C ARG A 90 -7.07 3.86 -22.93
N ALA A 91 -8.32 3.79 -23.40
CA ALA A 91 -8.75 4.48 -24.61
C ALA A 91 -8.64 6.01 -24.50
N MET A 92 -8.92 6.58 -23.32
CA MET A 92 -8.78 8.02 -23.06
C MET A 92 -7.32 8.46 -22.97
N ASN A 93 -6.42 7.68 -22.36
CA ASN A 93 -5.02 8.08 -22.14
C ASN A 93 -4.06 7.73 -23.27
N VAL A 94 -4.36 6.72 -24.11
CA VAL A 94 -3.60 6.51 -25.36
C VAL A 94 -3.62 7.75 -26.25
N ARG A 95 -4.67 8.57 -26.17
CA ARG A 95 -4.78 9.86 -26.89
C ARG A 95 -3.93 11.00 -26.31
N ARG A 96 -3.40 10.89 -25.09
CA ARG A 96 -2.55 11.94 -24.48
C ARG A 96 -1.05 11.77 -24.78
N ASN A 97 -0.62 10.57 -25.16
CA ASN A 97 0.78 10.23 -25.45
C ASN A 97 1.03 9.95 -26.96
N ALA A 98 0.08 10.29 -27.83
CA ALA A 98 0.15 10.13 -29.29
C ALA A 98 0.22 11.49 -29.99
#